data_AF-A0A2I0DT75-F1
#
_entry.id   AF-A0A2I0DT75-F1
#
_cell.length_a   1.000
_cell.length_b   1.000
_cell.length_c   1.000
_cell.angle_alpha   90.00
_cell.angle_beta   90.00
_cell.angle_gamma   90.00
#
_symmetry.space_group_name_H-M   'P 1'
#
loop_
_entity.id
_entity.type
_entity.pdbx_description
1 polymer ?
#
loop_
_entity_poly.entity_id
_entity_poly.type
_entity_poly.pdbx_seq_one_letter_code
_entity_poly.pdbx_strand_id
1 'polypeptide(L)'
;MAITFNHLNLLASAGNEATYLLTDVLGLKNGNRPNFPFKGSWLYQGDQALIHIIESDTQQCGIGHIAFDTDMSLETLTQKLQQNATRYNVRQVPDSNVIQVFVRAGEVIFELITLDTSSQQNFDVFNQHQELL
;
A
#
# COMPACT_ATOMS: atom_id res chain seq x y z
N MET A 1 -14.59 -14.69 6.13
CA MET A 1 -14.23 -13.33 5.74
C MET A 1 -13.32 -12.80 6.82
N ALA A 2 -12.04 -12.87 6.55
CA ALA A 2 -11.01 -12.35 7.42
C ALA A 2 -10.22 -11.31 6.64
N ILE A 3 -9.99 -10.17 7.28
CA ILE A 3 -8.95 -9.24 6.85
C ILE A 3 -7.82 -9.32 7.89
N THR A 4 -6.58 -9.29 7.42
CA THR A 4 -5.40 -9.26 8.30
C THR A 4 -4.63 -8.00 8.01
N PHE A 5 -4.21 -7.28 9.05
CA PHE A 5 -3.39 -6.09 8.88
C PHE A 5 -2.09 -6.47 8.15
N ASN A 6 -1.78 -5.74 7.08
CA ASN A 6 -0.58 -5.96 6.29
C ASN A 6 0.48 -4.91 6.61
N HIS A 7 0.19 -3.64 6.29
CA HIS A 7 1.11 -2.53 6.54
C HIS A 7 0.40 -1.19 6.69
N LEU A 8 1.14 -0.21 7.21
CA LEU A 8 0.77 1.20 7.19
C LEU A 8 1.63 1.93 6.17
N ASN A 9 1.03 2.80 5.35
CA ASN A 9 1.77 3.72 4.52
C ASN A 9 1.81 5.13 5.13
N LEU A 10 3.00 5.72 5.11
CA LEU A 10 3.23 7.10 5.52
C LEU A 10 3.74 7.91 4.33
N LEU A 11 3.19 9.10 4.17
CA LEU A 11 3.70 10.14 3.29
C LEU A 11 4.57 11.06 4.11
N ALA A 12 5.84 11.19 3.76
CA ALA A 12 6.78 11.89 4.62
C ALA A 12 8.02 12.35 3.85
N SER A 13 8.60 13.50 4.21
CA SER A 13 9.87 13.93 3.61
C SER A 13 11.03 13.03 4.05
N ALA A 14 12.09 12.96 3.24
CA ALA A 14 13.27 12.17 3.58
C ALA A 14 13.85 12.63 4.94
N GLY A 15 14.09 11.69 5.84
CA GLY A 15 14.70 11.96 7.16
C GLY A 15 13.82 12.69 8.18
N ASN A 16 12.50 12.71 7.99
CA ASN A 16 11.57 13.28 8.97
C ASN A 16 11.61 12.54 10.34
N GLU A 17 11.02 13.16 11.36
CA GLU A 17 10.97 12.64 12.74
C GLU A 17 10.32 11.26 12.87
N ALA A 18 9.28 10.95 12.09
CA ALA A 18 8.63 9.64 12.12
C ALA A 18 9.57 8.54 11.61
N THR A 19 10.39 8.82 10.58
CA THR A 19 11.41 7.88 10.11
C THR A 19 12.38 7.55 11.23
N TYR A 20 12.93 8.56 11.92
CA TYR A 20 13.83 8.38 13.05
C TYR A 20 13.19 7.57 14.20
N LEU A 21 11.95 7.90 14.56
CA LEU A 21 11.20 7.16 15.58
C LEU A 21 11.07 5.67 15.19
N LEU A 22 10.71 5.38 13.95
CA LEU A 22 10.50 4.01 13.48
C LEU A 22 11.81 3.21 13.38
N THR A 23 12.90 3.83 12.93
CA THR A 23 14.19 3.13 12.71
C THR A 23 15.08 3.11 13.94
N ASP A 24 15.35 4.26 14.55
CA ASP A 24 16.37 4.42 15.58
C ASP A 24 15.81 4.14 16.98
N VAL A 25 14.56 4.52 17.23
CA VAL A 25 13.91 4.31 18.53
C VAL A 25 13.20 2.95 18.59
N LEU A 26 12.39 2.63 17.59
CA LEU A 26 11.62 1.37 17.54
C LEU A 26 12.35 0.21 16.85
N GLY A 27 13.47 0.49 16.18
CA GLY A 27 14.37 -0.54 15.69
C GLY A 27 13.98 -1.20 14.37
N LEU A 28 12.97 -0.70 13.64
CA LEU A 28 12.61 -1.22 12.32
C LEU A 28 13.78 -1.06 11.33
N LYS A 29 13.89 -1.98 10.38
CA LYS A 29 15.02 -2.03 9.44
C LYS A 29 14.57 -1.76 8.01
N ASN A 30 15.36 -1.01 7.26
CA ASN A 30 15.16 -0.92 5.82
C ASN A 30 15.28 -2.32 5.21
N GLY A 31 14.31 -2.71 4.37
CA GLY A 31 14.30 -4.00 3.71
C GLY A 31 14.00 -3.90 2.22
N ASN A 32 13.58 -5.03 1.63
CA ASN A 32 13.33 -5.11 0.20
C ASN A 32 12.18 -4.18 -0.20
N ARG A 33 12.29 -3.57 -1.38
CA ARG A 33 11.27 -2.68 -1.92
C ARG A 33 11.09 -3.00 -3.40
N PRO A 34 9.85 -3.26 -3.86
CA PRO A 34 9.56 -3.34 -5.30
C PRO A 34 10.05 -2.11 -6.06
N ASN A 35 10.30 -2.24 -7.36
CA ASN A 35 10.81 -1.17 -8.20
C ASN A 35 9.72 -0.14 -8.56
N PHE A 36 9.15 0.50 -7.53
CA PHE A 36 8.17 1.56 -7.69
C PHE A 36 8.81 2.80 -8.34
N PRO A 37 8.06 3.54 -9.19
CA PRO A 37 8.59 4.70 -9.92
C PRO A 37 8.76 5.96 -9.05
N PHE A 38 8.43 5.86 -7.77
CA PHE A 38 8.53 6.91 -6.75
C PHE A 38 9.58 6.56 -5.71
N LYS A 39 10.02 7.56 -4.96
CA LYS A 39 11.00 7.40 -3.87
C LYS A 39 10.32 6.97 -2.57
N GLY A 40 11.09 6.33 -1.70
CA GLY A 40 10.57 5.80 -0.45
C GLY A 40 11.34 4.61 0.07
N SER A 41 10.91 4.08 1.21
CA SER A 41 11.51 2.93 1.86
C SER A 41 10.45 1.99 2.43
N TRP A 42 10.80 0.71 2.53
CA TRP A 42 10.06 -0.25 3.33
C TRP A 42 10.81 -0.53 4.61
N LEU A 43 10.12 -0.39 5.74
CA LEU A 43 10.62 -0.72 7.07
C LEU A 43 10.03 -2.05 7.54
N TYR A 44 10.91 -2.92 7.99
CA TYR A 44 10.64 -4.31 8.34
C TYR A 44 10.79 -4.55 9.84
N GLN A 45 9.95 -5.44 10.36
CA GLN A 45 10.08 -6.08 11.65
C GLN A 45 10.44 -7.56 11.43
N GLY A 46 11.71 -7.91 11.63
CA GLY A 46 12.22 -9.21 11.19
C GLY A 46 12.06 -9.36 9.68
N ASP A 47 11.36 -10.41 9.25
CA ASP A 47 11.11 -10.69 7.83
C ASP A 47 9.80 -10.06 7.30
N GLN A 48 9.03 -9.39 8.16
CA GLN A 48 7.74 -8.81 7.80
C GLN A 48 7.86 -7.31 7.46
N ALA A 49 7.44 -6.93 6.25
CA ALA A 49 7.27 -5.54 5.88
C ALA A 49 6.11 -4.93 6.69
N LEU A 50 6.36 -3.81 7.38
CA LEU A 50 5.39 -3.24 8.32
C LEU A 50 5.00 -1.79 7.97
N ILE A 51 5.97 -0.95 7.60
CA ILE A 51 5.73 0.45 7.24
C ILE A 51 6.29 0.74 5.85
N HIS A 52 5.45 1.26 4.96
CA HIS A 52 5.88 1.81 3.68
C HIS A 52 5.96 3.33 3.81
N ILE A 53 7.14 3.91 3.65
CA ILE A 53 7.30 5.36 3.59
C ILE A 53 7.41 5.74 2.13
N ILE A 54 6.52 6.60 1.66
CA ILE A 54 6.63 7.27 0.36
C ILE A 54 7.14 8.69 0.60
N GLU A 55 8.19 9.05 -0.14
CA GLU A 55 8.73 10.40 -0.05
C GLU A 55 7.74 11.40 -0.64
N SER A 56 7.39 12.44 0.13
CA SER A 56 6.56 13.54 -0.34
C SER A 56 7.21 14.89 -0.03
N ASP A 57 6.82 15.93 -0.77
CA ASP A 57 7.28 17.30 -0.55
C ASP A 57 6.70 17.95 0.73
N THR A 58 5.83 17.23 1.44
CA THR A 58 5.21 17.73 2.66
C THR A 58 6.15 17.57 3.85
N GLN A 59 6.26 18.62 4.67
CA GLN A 59 7.08 18.56 5.89
C GLN A 59 6.42 17.75 7.02
N GLN A 60 5.08 17.62 6.99
CA GLN A 60 4.33 16.88 7.98
C GLN A 60 4.18 15.43 7.53
N CYS A 61 4.51 14.49 8.43
CA CYS A 61 4.20 13.09 8.19
C CYS A 61 2.68 12.88 8.24
N GLY A 62 2.13 12.25 7.20
CA GLY A 62 0.72 11.90 7.10
C GLY A 62 0.52 10.42 6.80
N ILE A 63 -0.67 9.90 7.13
CA ILE A 63 -1.07 8.56 6.72
C ILE A 63 -1.47 8.62 5.25
N GLY A 64 -0.84 7.78 4.42
CA GLY A 64 -1.26 7.60 3.02
C GLY A 64 -2.41 6.61 2.94
N HIS A 65 -2.18 5.38 3.39
CA HIS A 65 -3.17 4.31 3.39
C HIS A 65 -2.91 3.27 4.47
N ILE A 66 -3.93 2.46 4.74
CA ILE A 66 -3.84 1.27 5.59
C ILE A 66 -4.13 0.05 4.72
N ALA A 67 -3.23 -0.93 4.76
CA ALA A 67 -3.33 -2.12 3.93
C ALA A 67 -3.77 -3.34 4.72
N PHE A 68 -4.61 -4.16 4.09
CA PHE A 68 -5.05 -5.44 4.60
C PHE A 68 -4.95 -6.52 3.53
N ASP A 69 -4.49 -7.70 3.94
CA ASP A 69 -4.72 -8.92 3.16
C ASP A 69 -6.17 -9.36 3.34
N THR A 70 -6.78 -9.85 2.26
CA THR A 70 -8.13 -10.41 2.27
C THR A 70 -8.15 -11.82 1.70
N ASP A 71 -9.01 -12.68 2.27
CA ASP A 71 -9.31 -14.02 1.75
C ASP A 71 -10.21 -14.01 0.50
N MET A 72 -10.49 -12.83 -0.09
CA MET A 72 -11.29 -12.69 -1.30
C MET A 72 -10.42 -12.68 -2.56
N SER A 73 -10.94 -13.31 -3.62
CA SER A 73 -10.47 -13.07 -4.98
C SER A 73 -10.78 -11.64 -5.41
N LEU A 74 -10.06 -11.15 -6.43
CA LEU A 74 -10.32 -9.85 -7.04
C LEU A 74 -11.76 -9.78 -7.57
N GLU A 75 -12.24 -10.84 -8.22
CA GLU A 75 -13.62 -10.91 -8.72
C GLU A 75 -14.63 -10.75 -7.57
N THR A 76 -14.49 -11.50 -6.49
CA THR A 76 -15.42 -11.43 -5.35
C THR A 76 -15.41 -10.05 -4.70
N LEU A 77 -14.21 -9.46 -4.51
CA LEU A 77 -14.08 -8.14 -3.90
C LEU A 77 -14.70 -7.06 -4.79
N THR A 78 -14.36 -7.04 -6.08
CA THR A 78 -14.85 -6.02 -7.02
C THR A 78 -16.35 -6.11 -7.24
N GLN A 79 -16.93 -7.31 -7.32
CA GLN A 79 -18.38 -7.49 -7.38
C GLN A 79 -19.08 -6.86 -6.16
N LYS A 80 -18.55 -7.06 -4.95
CA LYS A 80 -19.11 -6.44 -3.74
C LYS A 80 -18.99 -4.92 -3.75
N LEU A 81 -17.84 -4.38 -4.17
CA LEU A 81 -17.64 -2.94 -4.29
C LEU A 81 -18.62 -2.31 -5.30
N GLN A 82 -18.83 -2.97 -6.44
CA GLN A 82 -19.78 -2.55 -7.47
C GLN A 82 -21.24 -2.58 -6.96
N GLN A 83 -21.65 -3.65 -6.27
CA GLN A 83 -22.99 -3.76 -5.68
C GLN A 83 -23.28 -2.62 -4.68
N ASN A 84 -22.25 -2.10 -4.02
CA ASN A 84 -22.35 -0.99 -3.07
C ASN A 84 -22.01 0.38 -3.70
N ALA A 85 -21.92 0.47 -5.04
CA ALA A 85 -21.55 1.69 -5.76
C ALA A 85 -20.27 2.36 -5.21
N THR A 86 -19.35 1.56 -4.67
CA THR A 86 -18.10 2.03 -4.07
C THR A 86 -17.05 2.16 -5.17
N ARG A 87 -16.45 3.35 -5.29
CA ARG A 87 -15.35 3.57 -6.25
C ARG A 87 -14.07 2.90 -5.76
N TYR A 88 -13.33 2.31 -6.69
CA TYR A 88 -12.07 1.65 -6.41
C TYR A 88 -11.12 1.71 -7.61
N ASN A 89 -9.83 1.57 -7.34
CA ASN A 89 -8.78 1.43 -8.35
C ASN A 89 -8.05 0.10 -8.15
N VAL A 90 -7.72 -0.59 -9.23
CA VAL A 90 -6.92 -1.83 -9.19
C VAL A 90 -5.53 -1.52 -9.71
N ARG A 91 -4.51 -2.01 -9.00
CA ARG A 91 -3.10 -1.85 -9.36
C ARG A 91 -2.35 -3.15 -9.17
N GLN A 92 -1.30 -3.33 -9.95
CA GLN A 92 -0.33 -4.41 -9.76
C GLN A 92 0.97 -3.84 -9.20
N VAL A 93 1.51 -4.52 -8.18
CA VAL A 93 2.83 -4.19 -7.63
C VAL A 93 3.91 -4.54 -8.67
N PRO A 94 4.85 -3.62 -8.98
CA PRO A 94 5.92 -3.87 -9.95
C PRO A 94 6.69 -5.16 -9.65
N ASP A 95 7.08 -5.87 -10.72
CA ASP A 95 7.90 -7.08 -10.65
C ASP A 95 7.30 -8.22 -9.79
N SER A 96 5.99 -8.21 -9.58
CA SER A 96 5.29 -9.22 -8.78
C SER A 96 3.91 -9.54 -9.34
N ASN A 97 3.29 -10.62 -8.85
CA ASN A 97 1.92 -10.99 -9.19
C ASN A 97 0.89 -10.44 -8.19
N VAL A 98 1.30 -9.57 -7.27
CA VAL A 98 0.44 -9.02 -6.22
C VAL A 98 -0.51 -7.99 -6.81
N ILE A 99 -1.81 -8.21 -6.63
CA ILE A 99 -2.87 -7.29 -7.04
C ILE A 99 -3.44 -6.58 -5.81
N GLN A 100 -3.55 -5.26 -5.92
CA GLN A 100 -4.04 -4.36 -4.88
C GLN A 100 -5.31 -3.65 -5.37
N VAL A 101 -6.30 -3.54 -4.48
CA VAL A 101 -7.52 -2.77 -4.70
C VAL A 101 -7.56 -1.61 -3.72
N PHE A 102 -7.51 -0.39 -4.24
CA PHE A 102 -7.56 0.84 -3.46
C PHE A 102 -8.99 1.34 -3.36
N VAL A 103 -9.46 1.58 -2.13
CA VAL A 103 -10.80 2.08 -1.82
C VAL A 103 -10.70 3.29 -0.92
N ARG A 104 -11.29 4.41 -1.33
CA ARG A 104 -11.33 5.64 -0.53
C ARG A 104 -12.60 5.71 0.31
N ALA A 105 -12.45 5.95 1.61
CA ALA A 105 -13.53 6.21 2.55
C ALA A 105 -13.25 7.50 3.32
N GLY A 106 -13.76 8.63 2.80
CA GLY A 106 -13.39 9.96 3.29
C GLY A 106 -11.91 10.24 3.03
N GLU A 107 -11.20 10.64 4.08
CA GLU A 107 -9.76 10.93 4.03
C GLU A 107 -8.88 9.68 4.08
N VAL A 108 -9.45 8.52 4.42
CA VAL A 108 -8.69 7.26 4.58
C VAL A 108 -8.75 6.46 3.28
N ILE A 109 -7.59 5.97 2.86
CA ILE A 109 -7.45 5.00 1.77
C ILE A 109 -7.20 3.62 2.37
N PHE A 110 -8.00 2.65 1.96
CA PHE A 110 -7.80 1.24 2.23
C PHE A 110 -7.17 0.56 1.03
N GLU A 111 -6.04 -0.08 1.23
CA GLU A 111 -5.41 -0.97 0.25
C GLU A 111 -5.78 -2.42 0.60
N LEU A 112 -6.39 -3.14 -0.34
CA LEU A 112 -6.80 -4.52 -0.14
C LEU A 112 -6.00 -5.44 -1.06
N ILE A 113 -5.16 -6.29 -0.46
CA ILE A 113 -4.34 -7.27 -1.16
C ILE A 113 -5.14 -8.56 -1.31
N THR A 114 -5.40 -8.95 -2.56
CA THR A 114 -6.29 -10.09 -2.89
C THR A 114 -5.54 -11.41 -3.01
N LEU A 115 -6.24 -12.54 -2.94
CA LEU A 115 -5.67 -13.87 -3.16
C LEU A 115 -5.23 -14.13 -4.61
N ASP A 116 -5.69 -13.31 -5.56
CA ASP A 116 -5.45 -13.56 -6.97
C ASP A 116 -4.02 -13.18 -7.33
N THR A 117 -3.26 -14.15 -7.83
CA THR A 117 -2.05 -13.89 -8.59
C THR A 117 -2.46 -13.37 -9.97
N SER A 118 -1.78 -12.34 -10.49
CA SER A 118 -2.04 -11.76 -11.82
C SER A 118 -2.46 -12.83 -12.83
N SER A 119 -3.76 -12.87 -13.16
CA SER A 119 -4.25 -13.61 -14.31
C SER A 119 -3.76 -12.87 -15.57
N GLN A 120 -4.01 -13.38 -16.78
CA GLN A 120 -3.57 -12.76 -18.05
C GLN A 120 -4.09 -11.32 -18.31
N GLN A 121 -4.70 -10.68 -17.30
CA GLN A 121 -5.11 -9.29 -17.28
C GLN A 121 -3.94 -8.39 -16.88
N ASN A 122 -3.57 -7.46 -17.78
CA ASN A 122 -2.60 -6.42 -17.46
C ASN A 122 -3.32 -5.31 -16.69
N PHE A 123 -3.03 -5.18 -15.39
CA PHE A 123 -3.46 -4.02 -14.61
C PHE A 123 -2.45 -2.89 -14.73
N ASP A 124 -2.93 -1.65 -14.55
CA ASP A 124 -2.02 -0.51 -14.48
C ASP A 124 -1.02 -0.71 -13.35
N VAL A 125 0.26 -0.55 -13.69
CA VAL A 125 1.32 -0.36 -12.71
C VAL A 125 1.30 1.10 -12.27
N PHE A 126 1.72 1.37 -11.04
CA PHE A 126 1.84 2.73 -10.50
C PHE A 126 2.58 3.68 -11.45
N ASN A 127 2.17 4.95 -11.45
CA ASN A 127 2.92 6.06 -12.04
C ASN A 127 3.14 7.15 -10.99
N GLN A 128 4.10 8.06 -11.22
CA GLN A 128 4.55 9.08 -10.26
C GLN A 128 3.44 10.04 -9.74
N HIS A 129 2.23 10.01 -10.29
CA HIS A 129 1.16 10.96 -9.96
C HIS A 129 -0.15 10.29 -9.51
N GLN A 130 -0.21 8.96 -9.46
CA GLN A 130 -1.43 8.21 -9.12
C GLN A 130 -1.44 7.63 -7.70
N GLU A 131 -0.45 7.97 -6.89
CA GLU A 131 -0.25 7.43 -5.53
C GLU A 131 -1.35 7.84 -4.54
N LEU A 132 -2.27 8.74 -4.92
CA LEU A 132 -3.25 9.33 -4.02
C LEU A 132 -4.69 9.38 -4.57
N LEU A 133 -5.01 8.62 -5.62
CA LEU A 133 -6.38 8.58 -6.18
C LEU A 133 -7.06 7.23 -6.01
#